data_AF-A0A4U6S0B3-F1
#
_entry.id   AF-A0A4U6S0B3-F1
#
_cell.length_a   1.000
_cell.length_b   1.000
_cell.length_c   1.000
_cell.angle_alpha   90.00
_cell.angle_beta   90.00
_cell.angle_gamma   90.00
#
_symmetry.space_group_name_H-M   'P 1'
#
loop_
_entity.id
_entity.type
_entity.pdbx_description
1 polymer ?
#
loop_
_entity_poly.entity_id
_entity_poly.type
_entity_poly.pdbx_seq_one_letter_code
_entity_poly.pdbx_strand_id
1 'polypeptide(L)'
;MTDGAFGKFDHTRDPAPLDKQTVIRLNRDTLYSAAVFDLDAGPVTITLPDAGQRFMSLQVINEDQYTDGVFYKPGAYTLTRQDIGTRYVVTAVRTLVDPSDPKDVSTVHELQDAVRSSRSGTGRFEIPKWDQASQKKVRDALLVLASTLPDTKRMYGRKEDVDPVRFVIGAAQGWGANPPSEALYLNIVPAKNDGNTVYKLEVADVPVDGFWSVSIYNAQGYFEPNALNSYSLNSLTAKKNPDGTISVQFGGCDGKTPNCLPVMKDWNYMVRLYRPRTEILSGTWKFPEARPTN
;
A
#
# COMPACT_ATOMS: atom_id res chain seq x y z
N MET A 1 -11.51 -3.47 10.71
CA MET A 1 -11.78 -4.84 10.23
C MET A 1 -13.20 -5.19 10.67
N THR A 2 -14.03 -5.71 9.77
CA THR A 2 -15.32 -6.33 10.11
C THR A 2 -15.08 -7.61 10.90
N ASP A 3 -16.12 -8.12 11.58
CA ASP A 3 -16.12 -9.25 12.54
C ASP A 3 -15.63 -10.62 12.01
N GLY A 4 -14.94 -10.67 10.86
CA GLY A 4 -14.55 -11.90 10.17
C GLY A 4 -13.06 -12.28 10.24
N ALA A 5 -12.14 -11.35 10.51
CA ALA A 5 -10.69 -11.59 10.35
C ALA A 5 -9.99 -12.12 11.62
N PHE A 6 -10.70 -12.29 12.74
CA PHE A 6 -10.09 -12.80 13.97
C PHE A 6 -9.90 -14.32 13.88
N GLY A 7 -8.66 -14.77 14.00
CA GLY A 7 -8.27 -16.16 13.88
C GLY A 7 -8.41 -16.74 12.47
N LYS A 8 -8.67 -15.96 11.43
CA LYS A 8 -8.70 -16.49 10.06
C LYS A 8 -8.43 -15.38 9.07
N PHE A 9 -7.92 -15.74 7.90
CA PHE A 9 -7.77 -14.79 6.83
C PHE A 9 -9.13 -14.34 6.31
N ASP A 10 -9.28 -13.02 6.26
CA ASP A 10 -10.29 -12.33 5.48
C ASP A 10 -9.63 -11.87 4.17
N HIS A 11 -10.23 -12.26 3.05
CA HIS A 11 -9.69 -11.99 1.71
C HIS A 11 -10.51 -10.89 1.05
N THR A 12 -9.87 -9.74 0.82
CA THR A 12 -10.44 -8.71 -0.05
C THR A 12 -10.30 -9.19 -1.49
N ARG A 13 -11.43 -9.56 -2.12
CA ARG A 13 -11.47 -10.14 -3.45
C ARG A 13 -11.47 -9.11 -4.57
N ASP A 14 -11.93 -7.90 -4.28
CA ASP A 14 -12.04 -6.84 -5.26
C ASP A 14 -10.98 -5.75 -5.02
N PRO A 15 -10.47 -5.11 -6.08
CA PRO A 15 -9.65 -3.91 -5.94
C PRO A 15 -10.39 -2.82 -5.14
N ALA A 16 -9.63 -1.96 -4.46
CA ALA A 16 -10.19 -0.95 -3.56
C ALA A 16 -11.35 -0.15 -4.21
N PRO A 17 -12.56 -0.17 -3.64
CA PRO A 17 -13.74 0.40 -4.28
C PRO A 17 -13.63 1.92 -4.40
N LEU A 18 -14.25 2.48 -5.43
CA LEU A 18 -14.18 3.92 -5.71
C LEU A 18 -15.21 4.73 -4.90
N ASP A 19 -16.33 4.11 -4.54
CA ASP A 19 -17.45 4.68 -3.80
C ASP A 19 -17.32 4.53 -2.27
N LYS A 20 -16.39 3.69 -1.79
CA LYS A 20 -16.20 3.41 -0.36
C LYS A 20 -14.72 3.36 0.04
N GLN A 21 -14.06 4.52 -0.01
CA GLN A 21 -12.64 4.65 0.30
C GLN A 21 -12.41 4.98 1.78
N THR A 22 -12.00 3.97 2.57
CA THR A 22 -11.84 4.09 4.04
C THR A 22 -10.45 4.55 4.49
N VAL A 23 -9.47 4.55 3.58
CA VAL A 23 -8.07 4.92 3.84
C VAL A 23 -7.64 5.98 2.83
N ILE A 24 -6.91 6.99 3.28
CA ILE A 24 -6.34 8.01 2.40
C ILE A 24 -5.27 7.34 1.52
N ARG A 25 -5.32 7.59 0.21
CA ARG A 25 -4.42 7.03 -0.80
C ARG A 25 -4.43 5.50 -0.83
N LEU A 26 -5.63 4.93 -0.92
CA LEU A 26 -5.81 3.49 -1.13
C LEU A 26 -5.00 2.97 -2.31
N ASN A 27 -4.56 1.73 -2.18
CA ASN A 27 -3.84 1.01 -3.21
C ASN A 27 -4.82 0.18 -4.06
N ARG A 28 -4.65 0.20 -5.38
CA ARG A 28 -5.38 -0.65 -6.33
C ARG A 28 -4.48 -1.61 -7.11
N ASP A 29 -3.19 -1.67 -6.76
CA ASP A 29 -2.19 -2.55 -7.37
C ASP A 29 -2.18 -3.95 -6.75
N THR A 30 -2.61 -4.10 -5.50
CA THR A 30 -2.57 -5.38 -4.78
C THR A 30 -3.91 -5.75 -4.18
N LEU A 31 -4.29 -7.03 -4.24
CA LEU A 31 -5.34 -7.59 -3.39
C LEU A 31 -4.76 -7.95 -2.02
N TYR A 32 -5.59 -7.79 -0.99
CA TYR A 32 -5.19 -7.93 0.40
C TYR A 32 -5.85 -9.17 1.03
N SER A 33 -5.09 -9.88 1.85
CA SER A 33 -5.61 -10.85 2.81
C SER A 33 -5.12 -10.46 4.20
N ALA A 34 -5.99 -10.38 5.19
CA ALA A 34 -5.58 -9.99 6.53
C ALA A 34 -6.17 -10.91 7.60
N ALA A 35 -5.42 -11.13 8.69
CA ALA A 35 -5.90 -11.84 9.86
C ALA A 35 -5.36 -11.19 11.13
N VAL A 36 -6.14 -11.28 12.20
CA VAL A 36 -5.71 -10.93 13.57
C VAL A 36 -5.60 -12.20 14.38
N PHE A 37 -4.48 -12.41 15.08
CA PHE A 37 -4.28 -13.56 15.94
C PHE A 37 -4.01 -13.14 17.38
N ASP A 38 -4.52 -13.93 18.34
CA ASP A 38 -4.27 -13.81 19.77
C ASP A 38 -3.15 -14.78 20.16
N LEU A 39 -1.95 -14.24 20.38
CA LEU A 39 -0.75 -15.03 20.68
C LEU A 39 -0.71 -15.54 22.13
N ASP A 40 -1.57 -15.04 23.01
CA ASP A 40 -1.75 -15.62 24.36
C ASP A 40 -2.46 -16.98 24.28
N ALA A 41 -3.18 -17.26 23.19
CA ALA A 41 -3.79 -18.57 22.91
C ALA A 41 -2.80 -19.60 22.32
N GLY A 42 -1.54 -19.19 22.09
CA GLY A 42 -0.47 -20.01 21.55
C GLY A 42 0.12 -19.45 20.26
N PRO A 43 1.21 -20.06 19.76
CA PRO A 43 1.85 -19.65 18.52
C PRO A 43 0.93 -19.89 17.32
N VAL A 44 1.09 -19.06 16.29
CA VAL A 44 0.41 -19.23 14.99
C VAL A 44 1.45 -19.40 13.89
N THR A 45 1.23 -20.37 13.01
CA THR A 45 2.04 -20.56 11.81
C THR A 45 1.25 -20.12 10.59
N ILE A 46 1.81 -19.19 9.82
CA ILE A 46 1.27 -18.69 8.56
C ILE A 46 1.99 -19.38 7.41
N THR A 47 1.25 -19.99 6.49
CA THR A 47 1.83 -20.60 5.28
C THR A 47 1.52 -19.72 4.08
N LEU A 48 2.58 -19.23 3.43
CA LEU A 48 2.48 -18.54 2.14
C LEU A 48 2.68 -19.53 0.98
N PRO A 49 1.81 -19.49 -0.05
CA PRO A 49 2.00 -20.28 -1.25
C PRO A 49 3.15 -19.74 -2.11
N ASP A 50 3.56 -20.54 -3.09
CA ASP A 50 4.47 -20.07 -4.15
C ASP A 50 3.70 -19.24 -5.18
N ALA A 51 4.05 -17.96 -5.27
CA ALA A 51 3.48 -17.02 -6.23
C ALA A 51 4.35 -16.89 -7.51
N GLY A 52 5.40 -17.70 -7.65
CA GLY A 52 6.36 -17.62 -8.74
C GLY A 52 7.06 -16.26 -8.76
N GLN A 53 6.98 -15.57 -9.90
CA GLN A 53 7.57 -14.22 -10.05
C GLN A 53 6.65 -13.09 -9.59
N ARG A 54 5.39 -13.39 -9.24
CA ARG A 54 4.44 -12.36 -8.81
C ARG A 54 4.84 -11.81 -7.46
N PHE A 55 4.75 -10.49 -7.31
CA PHE A 55 4.92 -9.86 -6.02
C PHE A 55 3.84 -10.35 -5.04
N MET A 56 4.28 -11.01 -3.98
CA MET A 56 3.47 -11.40 -2.83
C MET A 56 4.26 -11.15 -1.56
N SER A 57 3.68 -10.43 -0.60
CA SER A 57 4.36 -10.06 0.64
C SER A 57 3.49 -10.37 1.85
N LEU A 58 4.04 -10.94 2.90
CA LEU A 58 3.45 -11.04 4.24
C LEU A 58 4.10 -10.00 5.14
N GLN A 59 3.35 -8.99 5.54
CA GLN A 59 3.75 -8.05 6.59
C GLN A 59 3.17 -8.52 7.93
N VAL A 60 4.01 -8.54 8.96
CA VAL A 60 3.63 -8.84 10.35
C VAL A 60 3.67 -7.54 11.14
N ILE A 61 2.54 -7.17 11.72
CA ILE A 61 2.35 -5.91 12.45
C ILE A 61 1.84 -6.25 13.85
N ASN A 62 2.55 -5.83 14.88
CA ASN A 62 2.13 -6.06 16.27
C ASN A 62 0.99 -5.10 16.69
N GLU A 63 0.45 -5.32 17.88
CA GLU A 63 -0.67 -4.55 18.44
C GLU A 63 -0.36 -3.05 18.55
N ASP A 64 0.91 -2.73 18.78
CA ASP A 64 1.43 -1.37 18.86
C ASP A 64 1.80 -0.79 17.49
N GLN A 65 1.40 -1.42 16.37
CA GLN A 65 1.61 -0.97 15.00
C GLN A 65 3.08 -0.99 14.50
N TYR A 66 4.02 -1.59 15.23
CA TYR A 66 5.35 -1.83 14.68
C TYR A 66 5.33 -2.99 13.69
N THR A 67 6.17 -2.92 12.67
CA THR A 67 6.35 -4.01 11.70
C THR A 67 7.54 -4.88 12.11
N ASP A 68 7.27 -6.08 12.62
CA ASP A 68 8.32 -7.00 13.07
C ASP A 68 9.04 -7.68 11.90
N GLY A 69 8.37 -7.79 10.74
CA GLY A 69 8.99 -8.27 9.52
C GLY A 69 8.07 -8.21 8.29
N VAL A 70 8.72 -8.25 7.12
CA VAL A 70 8.07 -8.43 5.81
C VAL A 70 8.74 -9.60 5.10
N PHE A 71 7.93 -10.55 4.65
CA PHE A 71 8.41 -11.80 4.06
C PHE A 71 7.85 -11.98 2.64
N TYR A 72 8.68 -12.49 1.73
CA TYR A 72 8.33 -12.62 0.30
C TYR A 72 8.42 -14.05 -0.23
N LYS A 73 9.13 -14.93 0.47
CA LYS A 73 9.33 -16.31 0.01
C LYS A 73 8.13 -17.18 0.38
N PRO A 74 7.77 -18.18 -0.42
CA PRO A 74 6.86 -19.23 0.02
C PRO A 74 7.43 -19.93 1.25
N GLY A 75 6.57 -20.41 2.13
CA GLY A 75 6.98 -21.14 3.33
C GLY A 75 6.09 -20.93 4.53
N ALA A 76 6.51 -21.52 5.65
CA ALA A 76 5.83 -21.44 6.93
C ALA A 76 6.56 -20.45 7.87
N TYR A 77 5.81 -19.51 8.42
CA TYR A 77 6.28 -18.47 9.32
C TYR A 77 5.55 -18.60 10.65
N THR A 78 6.25 -19.04 11.70
CA THR A 78 5.69 -19.17 13.04
C THR A 78 5.90 -17.87 13.83
N LEU A 79 4.81 -17.33 14.36
CA LEU A 79 4.78 -16.14 15.20
C LEU A 79 4.47 -16.57 16.64
N THR A 80 5.28 -16.11 17.58
CA THR A 80 5.11 -16.42 19.01
C THR A 80 4.88 -15.15 19.82
N ARG A 81 4.22 -15.29 20.97
CA ARG A 81 4.00 -14.18 21.93
C ARG A 81 5.30 -13.54 22.38
N GLN A 82 6.35 -14.35 22.52
CA GLN A 82 7.68 -13.92 22.95
C GLN A 82 8.39 -13.09 21.88
N ASP A 83 8.33 -13.53 20.62
CA ASP A 83 9.04 -12.85 19.52
C ASP A 83 8.34 -11.54 19.09
N ILE A 84 7.00 -11.53 19.10
CA ILE A 84 6.21 -10.37 18.67
C ILE A 84 6.09 -9.30 19.77
N GLY A 85 6.12 -9.71 21.04
CA GLY A 85 6.09 -8.78 22.17
C GLY A 85 4.71 -8.24 22.55
N THR A 86 3.67 -8.39 21.72
CA THR A 86 2.27 -8.04 22.03
C THR A 86 1.34 -9.26 22.01
N ARG A 87 0.16 -9.13 22.62
CA ARG A 87 -0.86 -10.20 22.62
C ARG A 87 -1.44 -10.38 21.22
N TYR A 88 -1.86 -9.29 20.60
CA TYR A 88 -2.42 -9.35 19.26
C TYR A 88 -1.36 -9.10 18.19
N VAL A 89 -1.49 -9.82 17.07
CA VAL A 89 -0.70 -9.57 15.86
C VAL A 89 -1.62 -9.54 14.66
N VAL A 90 -1.37 -8.59 13.76
CA VAL A 90 -2.00 -8.54 12.45
C VAL A 90 -1.02 -9.08 11.42
N THR A 91 -1.51 -9.98 10.57
CA THR A 91 -0.79 -10.40 9.36
C THR A 91 -1.51 -9.82 8.16
N ALA A 92 -0.78 -9.16 7.28
CA ALA A 92 -1.30 -8.57 6.06
C ALA A 92 -0.52 -9.11 4.86
N VAL A 93 -1.21 -9.88 4.02
CA VAL A 93 -0.69 -10.37 2.75
C VAL A 93 -1.14 -9.44 1.64
N ARG A 94 -0.19 -9.03 0.78
CA ARG A 94 -0.45 -8.24 -0.43
C ARG A 94 -0.01 -9.04 -1.63
N THR A 95 -0.88 -9.17 -2.62
CA THR A 95 -0.58 -9.88 -3.87
C THR A 95 -0.85 -8.94 -5.04
N LEU A 96 0.17 -8.66 -5.86
CA LEU A 96 0.04 -7.82 -7.07
C LEU A 96 -1.01 -8.42 -8.00
N VAL A 97 -1.87 -7.56 -8.54
CA VAL A 97 -2.96 -7.93 -9.45
C VAL A 97 -3.00 -6.94 -10.62
N ASP A 98 -3.35 -7.42 -11.80
CA ASP A 98 -3.90 -6.58 -12.85
C ASP A 98 -5.43 -6.48 -12.65
N PRO A 99 -5.95 -5.36 -12.12
CA PRO A 99 -7.38 -5.23 -11.87
C PRO A 99 -8.23 -5.13 -13.14
N SER A 100 -7.60 -5.00 -14.31
CA SER A 100 -8.29 -4.92 -15.61
C SER A 100 -8.41 -6.26 -16.32
N ASP A 101 -7.69 -7.30 -15.87
CA ASP A 101 -7.78 -8.67 -16.38
C ASP A 101 -8.51 -9.59 -15.37
N PRO A 102 -9.78 -9.97 -15.62
CA PRO A 102 -10.52 -10.88 -14.76
C PRO A 102 -9.84 -12.24 -14.54
N LYS A 103 -9.02 -12.71 -15.49
CA LYS A 103 -8.27 -13.97 -15.34
C LYS A 103 -7.12 -13.81 -14.36
N ASP A 104 -6.45 -12.66 -14.38
CA ASP A 104 -5.41 -12.34 -13.40
C ASP A 104 -6.00 -12.24 -11.99
N VAL A 105 -7.15 -11.58 -11.86
CA VAL A 105 -7.91 -11.50 -10.59
C VAL A 105 -8.24 -12.89 -10.06
N SER A 106 -8.76 -13.79 -10.92
CA SER A 106 -9.03 -15.18 -10.53
C SER A 106 -7.77 -15.92 -10.08
N THR A 107 -6.64 -15.71 -10.76
CA THR A 107 -5.35 -16.30 -10.37
C THR A 107 -4.90 -15.81 -8.99
N VAL A 108 -5.10 -14.52 -8.71
CA VAL A 108 -4.80 -13.96 -7.38
C VAL A 108 -5.75 -14.51 -6.31
N HIS A 109 -7.01 -14.79 -6.64
CA HIS A 109 -7.94 -15.43 -5.71
C HIS A 109 -7.47 -16.84 -5.31
N GLU A 110 -6.97 -17.63 -6.25
CA GLU A 110 -6.38 -18.94 -5.96
C GLU A 110 -5.16 -18.83 -5.02
N LEU A 111 -4.31 -17.82 -5.22
CA LEU A 111 -3.19 -17.53 -4.32
C LEU A 111 -3.67 -17.11 -2.92
N GLN A 112 -4.72 -16.29 -2.84
CA GLN A 112 -5.33 -15.91 -1.56
C GLN A 112 -5.86 -17.14 -0.82
N ASP A 113 -6.58 -18.03 -1.51
CA ASP A 113 -7.15 -19.28 -0.96
C ASP A 113 -6.09 -20.26 -0.47
N ALA A 114 -4.90 -20.21 -1.08
CA ALA A 114 -3.76 -21.01 -0.69
C ALA A 114 -3.01 -20.46 0.54
N VAL A 115 -3.28 -19.22 0.99
CA VAL A 115 -2.75 -18.70 2.26
C VAL A 115 -3.43 -19.40 3.42
N ARG A 116 -2.64 -20.04 4.30
CA ARG A 116 -3.18 -20.81 5.43
C ARG A 116 -2.64 -20.29 6.75
N SER A 117 -3.39 -20.55 7.83
CA SER A 117 -2.89 -20.41 9.20
C SER A 117 -3.18 -21.68 9.98
N SER A 118 -2.24 -22.08 10.84
CA SER A 118 -2.37 -23.21 11.76
C SER A 118 -2.05 -22.75 13.19
N ARG A 119 -2.81 -23.26 14.16
CA ARG A 119 -2.71 -22.90 15.58
C ARG A 119 -3.47 -23.91 16.45
N SER A 120 -3.15 -23.96 17.73
CA SER A 120 -3.83 -24.81 18.72
C SER A 120 -5.16 -24.24 19.23
N GLY A 121 -5.33 -22.91 19.21
CA GLY A 121 -6.53 -22.22 19.69
C GLY A 121 -6.73 -20.86 19.04
N THR A 122 -7.97 -20.37 19.01
CA THR A 122 -8.31 -19.06 18.41
C THR A 122 -8.18 -17.89 19.38
N GLY A 123 -8.24 -18.13 20.69
CA GLY A 123 -8.19 -17.07 21.70
C GLY A 123 -9.47 -16.22 21.73
N ARG A 124 -9.34 -14.97 22.19
CA ARG A 124 -10.45 -14.01 22.29
C ARG A 124 -10.00 -12.64 21.79
N PHE A 125 -10.90 -11.94 21.11
CA PHE A 125 -10.66 -10.57 20.67
C PHE A 125 -11.30 -9.60 21.65
N GLU A 126 -10.48 -8.80 22.32
CA GLU A 126 -10.90 -7.82 23.32
C GLU A 126 -10.56 -6.43 22.81
N ILE A 127 -11.59 -5.60 22.64
CA ILE A 127 -11.42 -4.23 22.16
C ILE A 127 -11.57 -3.29 23.35
N PRO A 128 -10.56 -2.44 23.64
CA PRO A 128 -10.71 -1.42 24.67
C PRO A 128 -11.84 -0.43 24.35
N LYS A 129 -12.51 0.09 25.38
CA LYS A 129 -13.54 1.11 25.24
C LYS A 129 -12.90 2.48 25.05
N TRP A 130 -12.56 2.81 23.81
CA TRP A 130 -11.99 4.11 23.44
C TRP A 130 -13.03 5.23 23.43
N ASP A 131 -12.70 6.39 24.00
CA ASP A 131 -13.43 7.64 23.75
C ASP A 131 -13.18 8.09 22.30
N GLN A 132 -14.18 7.86 21.45
CA GLN A 132 -14.11 8.16 20.03
C GLN A 132 -13.97 9.67 19.75
N ALA A 133 -14.55 10.53 20.58
CA ALA A 133 -14.48 11.98 20.39
C ALA A 133 -13.04 12.47 20.66
N SER A 134 -12.45 12.00 21.76
CA SER A 134 -11.06 12.30 22.10
C SER A 134 -10.08 11.71 21.06
N GLN A 135 -10.26 10.45 20.67
CA GLN A 135 -9.42 9.77 19.67
C GLN A 135 -9.47 10.50 18.31
N LYS A 136 -10.65 10.90 17.85
CA LYS A 136 -10.80 11.68 16.62
C LYS A 136 -10.09 13.02 16.72
N LYS A 137 -10.23 13.74 17.84
CA LYS A 137 -9.58 15.05 18.05
C LYS A 137 -8.05 14.94 17.93
N VAL A 138 -7.45 13.92 18.53
CA VAL A 138 -6.00 13.66 18.43
C VAL A 138 -5.60 13.30 17.00
N ARG A 139 -6.36 12.42 16.35
CA ARG A 139 -6.12 12.03 14.95
C ARG A 139 -6.15 13.24 14.01
N ASP A 140 -7.16 14.10 14.12
CA ASP A 140 -7.30 15.29 13.27
C ASP A 140 -6.08 16.23 13.43
N ALA A 141 -5.58 16.43 14.66
CA ALA A 141 -4.39 17.24 14.91
C ALA A 141 -3.12 16.62 14.30
N LEU A 142 -2.96 15.30 14.39
CA LEU A 142 -1.84 14.58 13.76
C LEU A 142 -1.90 14.67 12.22
N LEU A 143 -3.10 14.70 11.62
CA LEU A 143 -3.27 14.89 10.17
C LEU A 143 -2.86 16.31 9.72
N VAL A 144 -3.09 17.33 10.55
CA VAL A 144 -2.56 18.68 10.28
C VAL A 144 -1.04 18.67 10.30
N LEU A 145 -0.41 18.01 11.29
CA LEU A 145 1.04 17.90 11.31
C LEU A 145 1.57 17.08 10.12
N ALA A 146 0.88 16.01 9.74
CA ALA A 146 1.23 15.18 8.58
C ALA A 146 1.30 15.97 7.27
N SER A 147 0.44 16.98 7.08
CA SER A 147 0.43 17.79 5.86
C SER A 147 1.66 18.71 5.73
N THR A 148 2.41 18.91 6.81
CA THR A 148 3.64 19.72 6.83
C THR A 148 4.91 18.92 6.54
N LEU A 149 4.82 17.58 6.49
CA LEU A 149 5.97 16.70 6.29
C LEU A 149 6.21 16.38 4.81
N PRO A 150 7.49 16.35 4.36
CA PRO A 150 7.81 16.10 2.95
C PRO A 150 7.81 14.62 2.56
N ASP A 151 7.84 13.69 3.52
CA ASP A 151 7.96 12.26 3.29
C ASP A 151 7.41 11.43 4.47
N THR A 152 7.35 10.11 4.28
CA THR A 152 6.97 9.13 5.31
C THR A 152 8.15 8.43 5.98
N LYS A 153 9.38 8.96 5.85
CA LYS A 153 10.57 8.32 6.43
C LYS A 153 10.41 8.22 7.95
N ARG A 154 10.86 7.09 8.52
CA ARG A 154 10.81 6.79 9.96
C ARG A 154 9.39 6.82 10.58
N MET A 155 8.33 6.69 9.77
CA MET A 155 6.95 6.53 10.27
C MET A 155 6.57 5.07 10.50
N TYR A 156 7.15 4.14 9.74
CA TYR A 156 6.77 2.72 9.73
C TYR A 156 8.01 1.84 9.80
N GLY A 157 7.94 0.73 10.54
CA GLY A 157 9.06 -0.21 10.74
C GLY A 157 9.06 -0.79 12.13
N ARG A 158 10.21 -1.34 12.53
CA ARG A 158 10.42 -1.78 13.92
C ARG A 158 10.54 -0.59 14.84
N LYS A 159 10.41 -0.83 16.14
CA LYS A 159 10.43 0.21 17.17
C LYS A 159 11.72 1.03 17.17
N GLU A 160 12.85 0.38 16.89
CA GLU A 160 14.17 0.98 16.79
C GLU A 160 14.39 1.82 15.52
N ASP A 161 13.62 1.57 14.46
CA ASP A 161 13.82 2.20 13.14
C ASP A 161 13.00 3.50 12.99
N VAL A 162 11.95 3.66 13.79
CA VAL A 162 11.03 4.80 13.70
C VAL A 162 11.47 5.98 14.57
N ASP A 163 10.99 7.16 14.23
CA ASP A 163 11.02 8.32 15.12
C ASP A 163 9.68 8.36 15.88
N PRO A 164 9.65 8.48 17.22
CA PRO A 164 8.41 8.37 17.98
C PRO A 164 7.32 9.38 17.58
N VAL A 165 7.70 10.60 17.18
CA VAL A 165 6.74 11.62 16.73
C VAL A 165 6.24 11.29 15.33
N ARG A 166 7.14 10.91 14.41
CA ARG A 166 6.74 10.49 13.06
C ARG A 166 5.90 9.22 13.07
N PHE A 167 6.18 8.30 13.98
CA PHE A 167 5.43 7.07 14.18
C PHE A 167 3.95 7.35 14.47
N VAL A 168 3.63 8.20 15.45
CA VAL A 168 2.23 8.52 15.77
C VAL A 168 1.52 9.29 14.65
N ILE A 169 2.26 10.13 13.90
CA ILE A 169 1.73 10.79 12.70
C ILE A 169 1.37 9.77 11.62
N GLY A 170 2.28 8.82 11.35
CA GLY A 170 2.04 7.71 10.42
C GLY A 170 0.85 6.85 10.84
N ALA A 171 0.72 6.56 12.14
CA ALA A 171 -0.43 5.85 12.70
C ALA A 171 -1.77 6.54 12.40
N ALA A 172 -1.81 7.86 12.49
CA ALA A 172 -3.01 8.65 12.20
C ALA A 172 -3.31 8.77 10.70
N GLN A 173 -2.27 8.89 9.88
CA GLN A 173 -2.38 9.17 8.43
C GLN A 173 -2.61 7.92 7.58
N GLY A 174 -1.93 6.81 7.90
CA GLY A 174 -1.86 5.64 7.03
C GLY A 174 -1.49 4.38 7.78
N TRP A 175 -2.47 3.79 8.49
CA TRP A 175 -2.27 2.53 9.19
C TRP A 175 -1.89 1.39 8.22
N GLY A 176 -0.94 0.55 8.63
CA GLY A 176 -0.52 -0.63 7.87
C GLY A 176 0.36 -0.35 6.65
N ALA A 177 0.97 0.82 6.53
CA ALA A 177 1.99 1.05 5.51
C ALA A 177 3.27 0.23 5.78
N ASN A 178 4.05 -0.03 4.73
CA ASN A 178 5.32 -0.73 4.87
C ASN A 178 6.44 0.20 5.37
N PRO A 179 7.48 -0.35 6.04
CA PRO A 179 8.72 0.38 6.24
C PRO A 179 9.37 0.78 4.90
N PRO A 180 10.16 1.87 4.85
CA PRO A 180 10.74 2.39 3.62
C PRO A 180 11.62 1.39 2.84
N SER A 181 12.24 0.42 3.51
CA SER A 181 13.03 -0.65 2.88
C SER A 181 12.17 -1.63 2.06
N GLU A 182 10.87 -1.72 2.35
CA GLU A 182 9.95 -2.69 1.75
C GLU A 182 8.99 -2.01 0.78
N ALA A 183 8.57 -0.78 1.06
CA ALA A 183 7.99 0.10 0.06
C ALA A 183 8.24 1.58 0.39
N LEU A 184 8.67 2.35 -0.60
CA LEU A 184 8.79 3.80 -0.51
C LEU A 184 7.60 4.46 -1.20
N TYR A 185 7.02 5.47 -0.54
CA TYR A 185 5.85 6.21 -1.02
C TYR A 185 6.23 7.68 -1.24
N LEU A 186 6.24 8.11 -2.50
CA LEU A 186 6.52 9.50 -2.86
C LEU A 186 5.18 10.17 -3.18
N ASN A 187 4.82 11.19 -2.41
CA ASN A 187 3.61 11.98 -2.67
C ASN A 187 4.01 13.27 -3.39
N ILE A 188 3.43 13.52 -4.56
CA ILE A 188 3.77 14.67 -5.39
C ILE A 188 2.50 15.49 -5.65
N VAL A 189 2.61 16.80 -5.43
CA VAL A 189 1.59 17.79 -5.79
C VAL A 189 2.14 18.60 -6.98
N PRO A 190 1.53 18.52 -8.16
CA PRO A 190 1.93 19.28 -9.33
C PRO A 190 1.84 20.81 -9.11
N ALA A 191 2.73 21.58 -9.76
CA ALA A 191 2.83 23.02 -9.55
C ALA A 191 1.65 23.82 -10.15
N LYS A 192 1.29 23.55 -11.40
CA LYS A 192 0.07 24.08 -12.06
C LYS A 192 -1.05 23.06 -11.89
N ASN A 193 -1.84 23.21 -10.83
CA ASN A 193 -2.81 22.21 -10.38
C ASN A 193 -4.27 22.63 -10.65
N ASP A 194 -4.54 23.05 -11.88
CA ASP A 194 -5.83 23.58 -12.32
C ASP A 194 -6.82 22.52 -12.80
N GLY A 195 -6.38 21.26 -12.91
CA GLY A 195 -7.16 20.15 -13.46
C GLY A 195 -7.24 20.12 -14.99
N ASN A 196 -6.50 20.98 -15.70
CA ASN A 196 -6.53 21.08 -17.17
C ASN A 196 -5.14 21.00 -17.80
N THR A 197 -4.11 21.51 -17.12
CA THR A 197 -2.72 21.46 -17.58
C THR A 197 -2.29 20.00 -17.73
N VAL A 198 -1.86 19.63 -18.94
CA VAL A 198 -1.34 18.29 -19.23
C VAL A 198 0.08 18.16 -18.67
N TYR A 199 0.37 17.01 -18.05
CA TYR A 199 1.71 16.67 -17.60
C TYR A 199 2.18 15.36 -18.24
N LYS A 200 3.50 15.25 -18.46
CA LYS A 200 4.15 14.03 -18.91
C LYS A 200 5.20 13.57 -17.92
N LEU A 201 5.28 12.27 -17.75
CA LEU A 201 6.25 11.58 -16.90
C LEU A 201 6.86 10.45 -17.74
N GLU A 202 8.17 10.46 -17.88
CA GLU A 202 8.91 9.39 -18.55
C GLU A 202 9.57 8.50 -17.50
N VAL A 203 9.21 7.22 -17.48
CA VAL A 203 9.72 6.22 -16.55
C VAL A 203 10.63 5.26 -17.29
N ALA A 204 11.91 5.24 -16.94
CA ALA A 204 12.89 4.31 -17.48
C ALA A 204 13.05 3.08 -16.56
N ASP A 205 14.24 2.50 -16.49
CA ASP A 205 14.54 1.46 -15.52
C ASP A 205 14.45 2.01 -14.09
N VAL A 206 13.64 1.35 -13.26
CA VAL A 206 13.39 1.72 -11.86
C VAL A 206 14.02 0.63 -11.00
N PRO A 207 14.99 0.95 -10.13
CA PRO A 207 15.76 -0.06 -9.39
C PRO A 207 14.95 -0.60 -8.19
N VAL A 208 13.93 -1.40 -8.48
CA VAL A 208 13.06 -2.09 -7.53
C VAL A 208 13.09 -3.60 -7.78
N ASP A 209 13.01 -4.39 -6.71
CA ASP A 209 12.93 -5.87 -6.80
C ASP A 209 11.50 -6.40 -6.75
N GLY A 210 10.51 -5.53 -6.56
CA GLY A 210 9.09 -5.83 -6.66
C GLY A 210 8.51 -5.24 -7.93
N PHE A 211 7.86 -4.09 -7.78
CA PHE A 211 7.25 -3.34 -8.87
C PHE A 211 7.18 -1.86 -8.49
N TRP A 212 6.82 -1.01 -9.44
CA TRP A 212 6.47 0.38 -9.16
C TRP A 212 5.07 0.69 -9.64
N SER A 213 4.41 1.65 -9.00
CA SER A 213 3.13 2.18 -9.45
C SER A 213 3.03 3.69 -9.31
N VAL A 214 2.14 4.28 -10.10
CA VAL A 214 1.69 5.66 -10.06
C VAL A 214 0.18 5.63 -9.91
N SER A 215 -0.37 6.35 -8.92
CA SER A 215 -1.80 6.47 -8.71
C SER A 215 -2.21 7.93 -8.53
N ILE A 216 -3.34 8.33 -9.10
CA ILE A 216 -3.85 9.70 -9.01
C ILE A 216 -4.97 9.84 -7.98
N TYR A 217 -4.97 10.95 -7.25
CA TYR A 217 -5.93 11.27 -6.19
C TYR A 217 -6.39 12.73 -6.26
N ASN A 218 -7.60 12.99 -5.78
CA ASN A 218 -8.11 14.34 -5.56
C ASN A 218 -7.42 15.03 -4.35
N ALA A 219 -7.78 16.28 -4.07
CA ALA A 219 -7.21 17.08 -2.99
C ALA A 219 -7.27 16.42 -1.60
N GLN A 220 -8.27 15.57 -1.36
CA GLN A 220 -8.46 14.83 -0.11
C GLN A 220 -7.67 13.50 -0.07
N GLY A 221 -7.01 13.13 -1.17
CA GLY A 221 -6.20 11.92 -1.27
C GLY A 221 -7.00 10.66 -1.64
N TYR A 222 -8.18 10.82 -2.26
CA TYR A 222 -9.03 9.72 -2.72
C TYR A 222 -9.08 9.64 -4.24
N PHE A 223 -9.33 8.44 -4.78
CA PHE A 223 -9.61 8.27 -6.21
C PHE A 223 -10.88 9.02 -6.57
N GLU A 224 -10.85 9.78 -7.66
CA GLU A 224 -12.03 10.45 -8.19
C GLU A 224 -12.56 9.71 -9.42
N PRO A 225 -13.80 9.17 -9.39
CA PRO A 225 -14.40 8.49 -10.52
C PRO A 225 -14.31 9.30 -11.82
N ASN A 226 -13.94 8.66 -12.92
CA ASN A 226 -13.81 9.31 -14.22
C ASN A 226 -14.31 8.38 -15.35
N ALA A 227 -14.63 8.97 -16.50
CA ALA A 227 -15.24 8.26 -17.63
C ALA A 227 -14.36 7.17 -18.25
N LEU A 228 -13.04 7.22 -18.04
CA LEU A 228 -12.09 6.23 -18.56
C LEU A 228 -11.84 5.07 -17.58
N ASN A 229 -12.40 5.13 -16.35
CA ASN A 229 -12.15 4.17 -15.29
C ASN A 229 -10.63 3.92 -15.05
N SER A 230 -9.83 4.99 -15.19
CA SER A 230 -8.36 4.95 -15.16
C SER A 230 -7.85 5.73 -13.93
N TYR A 231 -7.08 5.06 -13.07
CA TYR A 231 -6.70 5.60 -11.74
C TYR A 231 -5.25 5.35 -11.36
N SER A 232 -4.67 4.27 -11.88
CA SER A 232 -3.32 3.86 -11.56
C SER A 232 -2.68 3.12 -12.74
N LEU A 233 -1.37 3.24 -12.83
CA LEU A 233 -0.51 2.51 -13.76
C LEU A 233 0.63 1.92 -12.96
N ASN A 234 1.10 0.73 -13.35
CA ASN A 234 2.23 0.10 -12.70
C ASN A 234 3.09 -0.64 -13.73
N SER A 235 4.22 -1.19 -13.30
CA SER A 235 5.15 -1.88 -14.21
C SER A 235 4.57 -3.12 -14.89
N LEU A 236 3.41 -3.63 -14.44
CA LEU A 236 2.67 -4.73 -15.05
C LEU A 236 1.67 -4.22 -16.10
N THR A 237 0.88 -3.19 -15.75
CA THR A 237 -0.25 -2.73 -16.57
C THR A 237 0.10 -1.63 -17.57
N ALA A 238 1.20 -0.90 -17.35
CA ALA A 238 1.60 0.18 -18.23
C ALA A 238 2.18 -0.35 -19.55
N LYS A 239 1.77 0.28 -20.66
CA LYS A 239 2.29 -0.04 -21.99
C LYS A 239 3.70 0.52 -22.16
N LYS A 240 4.66 -0.35 -22.51
CA LYS A 240 6.04 0.04 -22.80
C LYS A 240 6.20 0.60 -24.21
N ASN A 241 7.11 1.55 -24.35
CA ASN A 241 7.62 2.04 -25.63
C ASN A 241 8.60 1.02 -26.25
N PRO A 242 8.94 1.15 -27.55
CA PRO A 242 9.91 0.26 -28.21
C PRO A 242 11.30 0.25 -27.58
N ASP A 243 11.72 1.33 -26.93
CA ASP A 243 12.99 1.46 -26.21
C ASP A 243 12.93 0.93 -24.76
N GLY A 244 11.79 0.39 -24.34
CA GLY A 244 11.56 -0.13 -23.00
C GLY A 244 11.14 0.89 -21.96
N THR A 245 11.15 2.19 -22.27
CA THR A 245 10.63 3.24 -21.39
C THR A 245 9.09 3.21 -21.32
N ILE A 246 8.52 3.91 -20.34
CA ILE A 246 7.07 4.09 -20.20
C ILE A 246 6.78 5.59 -20.11
N SER A 247 6.05 6.10 -21.10
CA SER A 247 5.49 7.45 -21.05
C SER A 247 4.13 7.41 -20.37
N VAL A 248 3.95 8.22 -19.33
CA VAL A 248 2.69 8.44 -18.63
C VAL A 248 2.21 9.86 -18.89
N GLN A 249 0.96 10.01 -19.28
CA GLN A 249 0.32 11.32 -19.43
C GLN A 249 -0.71 11.53 -18.32
N PHE A 250 -0.71 12.72 -17.73
CA PHE A 250 -1.75 13.17 -16.82
C PHE A 250 -2.55 14.29 -17.50
N GLY A 251 -3.87 14.13 -17.58
CA GLY A 251 -4.75 15.08 -18.24
C GLY A 251 -4.76 14.97 -19.76
N GLY A 252 -5.73 15.63 -20.41
CA GLY A 252 -5.90 15.57 -21.86
C GLY A 252 -6.22 14.16 -22.39
N CYS A 253 -6.81 13.30 -21.56
CA CYS A 253 -7.05 11.91 -21.91
C CYS A 253 -8.29 11.77 -22.81
N ASP A 254 -8.07 11.19 -23.98
CA ASP A 254 -9.08 11.00 -25.04
C ASP A 254 -9.49 9.53 -25.23
N GLY A 255 -8.99 8.64 -24.37
CA GLY A 255 -9.17 7.18 -24.49
C GLY A 255 -8.31 6.51 -25.58
N LYS A 256 -7.51 7.28 -26.33
CA LYS A 256 -6.61 6.76 -27.37
C LYS A 256 -5.14 6.87 -26.94
N THR A 257 -4.83 7.88 -26.14
CA THR A 257 -3.50 8.08 -25.57
C THR A 257 -3.19 6.95 -24.58
N PRO A 258 -2.18 6.10 -24.84
CA PRO A 258 -1.80 5.04 -23.91
C PRO A 258 -1.32 5.64 -22.59
N ASN A 259 -1.46 4.89 -21.49
CA ASN A 259 -0.97 5.30 -20.17
C ASN A 259 -1.46 6.70 -19.73
N CYS A 260 -2.69 7.06 -20.07
CA CYS A 260 -3.27 8.35 -19.70
C CYS A 260 -4.12 8.24 -18.44
N LEU A 261 -3.83 9.10 -17.46
CA LEU A 261 -4.56 9.24 -16.21
C LEU A 261 -5.32 10.58 -16.22
N PRO A 262 -6.66 10.58 -16.21
CA PRO A 262 -7.45 11.81 -16.10
C PRO A 262 -7.14 12.55 -14.80
N VAL A 263 -6.99 13.87 -14.88
CA VAL A 263 -6.71 14.75 -13.72
C VAL A 263 -7.95 15.55 -13.33
N MET A 264 -7.97 16.01 -12.08
CA MET A 264 -8.98 16.87 -11.49
C MET A 264 -8.32 18.10 -10.86
N LYS A 265 -9.10 19.11 -10.48
CA LYS A 265 -8.55 20.28 -9.79
C LYS A 265 -7.90 19.87 -8.47
N ASP A 266 -6.76 20.48 -8.13
CA ASP A 266 -6.02 20.26 -6.88
C ASP A 266 -5.60 18.78 -6.67
N TRP A 267 -5.30 18.08 -7.77
CA TRP A 267 -4.88 16.68 -7.78
C TRP A 267 -3.49 16.45 -7.17
N ASN A 268 -3.24 15.23 -6.74
CA ASN A 268 -1.91 14.75 -6.37
C ASN A 268 -1.73 13.34 -6.91
N TYR A 269 -0.49 12.89 -7.02
CA TYR A 269 -0.21 11.51 -7.35
C TYR A 269 0.81 10.91 -6.39
N MET A 270 0.68 9.61 -6.19
CA MET A 270 1.62 8.83 -5.39
C MET A 270 2.38 7.88 -6.28
N VAL A 271 3.71 7.92 -6.16
CA VAL A 271 4.57 6.86 -6.68
C VAL A 271 4.84 5.88 -5.55
N ARG A 272 4.67 4.58 -5.82
CA ARG A 272 5.02 3.50 -4.90
C ARG A 272 6.15 2.69 -5.50
N LEU A 273 7.21 2.47 -4.72
CA LEU A 273 8.39 1.70 -5.12
C LEU A 273 8.49 0.51 -4.18
N TYR A 274 8.15 -0.69 -4.66
CA TYR A 274 8.12 -1.90 -3.83
C TYR A 274 9.46 -2.63 -3.89
N ARG A 275 10.04 -2.90 -2.71
CA ARG A 275 11.41 -3.40 -2.54
C ARG A 275 12.44 -2.51 -3.26
N PRO A 276 12.50 -1.21 -2.92
CA PRO A 276 13.46 -0.29 -3.52
C PRO A 276 14.89 -0.73 -3.18
N ARG A 277 15.77 -0.74 -4.19
CA ARG A 277 17.19 -1.02 -3.99
C ARG A 277 17.91 0.17 -3.36
N THR A 278 19.17 -0.04 -3.01
CA THR A 278 20.02 0.92 -2.30
C THR A 278 20.15 2.26 -3.05
N GLU A 279 20.08 2.25 -4.38
CA GLU A 279 20.14 3.44 -5.22
C GLU A 279 19.01 4.43 -4.91
N ILE A 280 17.79 3.92 -4.69
CA ILE A 280 16.65 4.74 -4.24
C ILE A 280 16.82 5.14 -2.77
N LEU A 281 17.19 4.19 -1.91
CA LEU A 281 17.25 4.42 -0.46
C LEU A 281 18.33 5.43 -0.06
N SER A 282 19.47 5.42 -0.76
CA SER A 282 20.56 6.39 -0.59
C SER A 282 20.32 7.72 -1.33
N GLY A 283 19.36 7.75 -2.26
CA GLY A 283 19.02 8.92 -3.06
C GLY A 283 19.96 9.20 -4.24
N THR A 284 20.86 8.26 -4.58
CA THR A 284 21.71 8.34 -5.78
C THR A 284 20.91 8.18 -7.06
N TRP A 285 19.77 7.50 -6.99
CA TRP A 285 18.75 7.47 -8.02
C TRP A 285 17.46 8.10 -7.49
N LYS A 286 16.77 8.89 -8.32
CA LYS A 286 15.49 9.50 -7.99
C LYS A 286 14.46 9.17 -9.04
N PHE A 287 13.24 8.88 -8.57
CA PHE A 287 12.12 8.70 -9.48
C PHE A 287 11.82 10.02 -10.22
N PRO A 288 11.58 9.98 -11.54
CA PRO A 288 11.33 11.20 -12.30
C PRO A 288 10.03 11.88 -11.87
N GLU A 289 9.99 13.20 -11.97
CA GLU A 289 8.79 14.00 -11.69
C GLU A 289 8.06 14.35 -12.98
N ALA A 290 6.73 14.40 -12.90
CA ALA A 290 5.92 14.82 -14.04
C ALA A 290 6.17 16.31 -14.36
N ARG A 291 6.31 16.63 -15.64
CA ARG A 291 6.53 18.00 -16.13
C ARG A 291 5.32 18.49 -16.93
N PRO A 292 4.88 19.75 -16.74
CA PRO A 292 3.79 20.29 -17.54
C PRO A 292 4.23 20.37 -19.01
N THR A 293 3.33 20.05 -19.94
CA THR A 293 3.55 20.34 -21.35
C THR A 293 3.31 21.84 -21.58
N ASN A 294 4.17 22.47 -22.37
CA ASN A 294 4.00 23.87 -22.78
C ASN A 294 2.76 24.05 -23.65
#